data_AF-A0A4Y7JID9-F1
#
_entry.id   AF-A0A4Y7JID9-F1
#
_cell.length_a   1.000
_cell.length_b   1.000
_cell.length_c   1.000
_cell.angle_alpha   90.00
_cell.angle_beta   90.00
_cell.angle_gamma   90.00
#
_symmetry.space_group_name_H-M   'P 1'
#
loop_
_entity.id
_entity.type
_entity.pdbx_description
1 polymer ?
#
loop_
_entity_poly.entity_id
_entity_poly.type
_entity_poly.pdbx_seq_one_letter_code
_entity_poly.pdbx_strand_id
1 'polypeptide(L)'
;MITIPYTTALTTLFSYGLLFAFGQLRDLFRKFVEWWKDSNLHGYAPICLGLEDFYVRRLYLRIQDCFGRPIASAPDSWIDVVERYSNDNNKTLKRTTNTSKCLNLGSYNYLGFAASDEYCTPRAVESLKKFSPSTCSTRVDGGTTILHVELEECVAQFVGKPAAMVTGMGYVTNSAILPVLIGKGGLIISDSLNHNSIVNGARGSGATVRVFQHNTPSHLEEVLREQIAFGQPRTRRPWKKIIVVVEGIYSMEGELCKLPEIIQVCKKYRAYTYLDEAHSIGAVGKSGRGVCELLGVDTADVDIMMGTFTKSFGSCGGYIAASKEVIEYLKFSCPAHLYATAISPPAAQQIISSIRVILGEDGSSRGAQKLTRIRENSNFFRSELQKMGFEVLGDNDSPVMPIMLYNPAKIPAFSRECLKRNVAVVTVAFPATPLLLARARICISASHTREDLLKALEVISEVGDLVGIKYFPAEPKKQDDGRVKLE
;
A
#
# COMPACT_ATOMS: atom_id res chain seq x y z
N MET A 1 1.82 -1.75 -18.74
CA MET A 1 3.31 -1.83 -18.85
C MET A 1 3.82 -0.41 -18.97
N ILE A 2 4.67 0.03 -18.03
CA ILE A 2 5.14 1.43 -17.99
C ILE A 2 6.17 1.65 -19.11
N THR A 3 5.92 2.64 -19.97
CA THR A 3 6.82 3.01 -21.07
C THR A 3 7.78 4.10 -20.63
N ILE A 4 9.05 3.75 -20.43
CA ILE A 4 10.07 4.71 -20.00
C ILE A 4 10.56 5.52 -21.22
N PRO A 5 10.60 6.86 -21.17
CA PRO A 5 11.21 7.65 -22.23
C PRO A 5 12.66 7.24 -22.48
N TYR A 6 13.07 7.08 -23.74
CA TYR A 6 14.39 6.53 -24.10
C TYR A 6 15.56 7.27 -23.45
N THR A 7 15.53 8.60 -23.47
CA THR A 7 16.55 9.45 -22.84
C THR A 7 16.60 9.27 -21.32
N THR A 8 15.42 9.12 -20.68
CA THR A 8 15.31 8.85 -19.25
C THR A 8 15.86 7.46 -18.90
N ALA A 9 15.58 6.44 -19.71
CA ALA A 9 16.11 5.10 -19.52
C ALA A 9 17.64 5.08 -19.63
N LEU A 10 18.19 5.71 -20.68
CA LEU A 10 19.63 5.81 -20.91
C LEU A 10 20.36 6.55 -19.77
N THR A 11 19.85 7.72 -19.37
CA THR A 11 20.44 8.51 -18.28
C THR A 11 20.32 7.84 -16.91
N THR A 12 19.23 7.10 -16.67
CA THR A 12 19.05 6.31 -15.44
C THR A 12 20.03 5.15 -15.38
N LEU A 13 20.16 4.38 -16.46
CA LEU A 13 21.15 3.30 -16.57
C LEU A 13 22.57 3.82 -16.43
N PHE A 14 22.89 4.95 -17.06
CA PHE A 14 24.19 5.61 -16.93
C PHE A 14 24.45 6.04 -15.48
N SER A 15 23.45 6.59 -14.78
CA SER A 15 23.56 6.99 -13.38
C SER A 15 23.81 5.80 -12.46
N TYR A 16 23.11 4.68 -12.67
CA TYR A 16 23.39 3.43 -11.97
C TYR A 16 24.78 2.86 -12.31
N GLY A 17 25.20 2.94 -13.57
CA GLY A 17 26.53 2.53 -14.02
C GLY A 17 27.64 3.31 -13.34
N LEU A 18 27.51 4.64 -13.25
CA LEU A 18 28.44 5.50 -12.50
C LEU A 18 28.45 5.14 -11.00
N LEU A 19 27.29 5.03 -10.37
CA LEU A 19 27.19 4.64 -8.96
C LEU A 19 27.85 3.28 -8.70
N PHE A 20 27.67 2.34 -9.62
CA PHE A 20 28.29 1.02 -9.54
C PHE A 20 29.81 1.13 -9.68
N ALA A 21 30.32 1.81 -10.71
CA ALA A 21 31.75 1.98 -10.94
C ALA A 21 32.46 2.68 -9.77
N PHE A 22 31.94 3.81 -9.28
CA PHE A 22 32.49 4.51 -8.13
C PHE A 22 32.36 3.72 -6.83
N GLY A 23 31.25 3.00 -6.66
CA GLY A 23 31.05 2.13 -5.51
C GLY A 23 32.08 0.99 -5.45
N GLN A 24 32.37 0.37 -6.60
CA GLN A 24 33.38 -0.69 -6.74
C GLN A 24 34.79 -0.15 -6.52
N LEU A 25 35.14 1.01 -7.12
CA LEU A 25 36.42 1.67 -6.91
C LEU A 25 36.65 1.97 -5.42
N ARG A 26 35.62 2.45 -4.73
CA ARG A 26 35.69 2.74 -3.29
C ARG A 26 35.78 1.47 -2.43
N ASP A 27 35.13 0.38 -2.84
CA ASP A 27 35.28 -0.92 -2.16
C ASP A 27 36.69 -1.49 -2.35
N LEU A 28 37.27 -1.36 -3.54
CA LEU A 28 38.65 -1.74 -3.83
C LEU A 28 39.65 -0.93 -2.99
N PHE A 29 39.50 0.39 -2.97
CA PHE A 29 40.37 1.27 -2.19
C PHE A 29 40.24 1.00 -0.69
N ARG A 30 39.02 0.75 -0.19
CA ARG A 30 38.81 0.35 1.20
C ARG A 30 39.55 -0.95 1.53
N LYS A 31 39.45 -1.98 0.67
CA LYS A 31 40.19 -3.23 0.86
C LYS A 31 41.69 -3.00 0.92
N PHE A 32 42.22 -2.09 0.11
CA PHE A 32 43.64 -1.75 0.10
C PHE A 32 44.07 -1.02 1.39
N VAL A 33 43.30 -0.03 1.83
CA VAL A 33 43.61 0.78 3.04
C VAL A 33 43.37 -0.01 4.33
N GLU A 34 42.32 -0.81 4.38
CA GLU A 34 41.93 -1.62 5.54
C GLU A 34 42.56 -3.01 5.51
N TRP A 35 43.46 -3.31 4.57
CA TRP A 35 44.13 -4.63 4.47
C TRP A 35 44.88 -5.01 5.77
N TRP A 36 45.34 -4.00 6.52
CA TRP A 36 46.05 -4.16 7.79
C TRP A 36 45.14 -4.13 9.03
N LYS A 37 43.84 -3.81 8.86
CA LYS A 37 42.89 -3.76 9.98
C LYS A 37 42.23 -5.12 10.13
N ASP A 38 42.50 -5.75 11.27
CA ASP A 38 41.79 -6.97 11.65
C ASP A 38 40.29 -6.68 11.77
N SER A 39 39.46 -7.47 11.10
CA SER A 39 38.01 -7.29 11.18
C SER A 39 37.50 -7.97 12.44
N ASN A 40 36.93 -7.23 13.38
CA ASN A 40 36.35 -7.79 14.61
C ASN A 40 35.08 -8.66 14.38
N LEU A 41 34.83 -9.12 13.15
CA LEU A 41 33.64 -9.87 12.72
C LEU A 41 33.97 -11.29 12.24
N HIS A 42 35.15 -11.82 12.56
CA HIS A 42 35.49 -13.21 12.25
C HIS A 42 34.45 -14.18 12.84
N GLY A 43 33.82 -14.99 11.99
CA GLY A 43 32.82 -16.01 12.37
C GLY A 43 31.34 -15.59 12.25
N TYR A 44 31.04 -14.32 11.96
CA TYR A 44 29.65 -13.88 11.77
C TYR A 44 29.18 -14.09 10.32
N ALA A 45 27.97 -14.65 10.16
CA ALA A 45 27.32 -14.72 8.85
C ALA A 45 26.97 -13.30 8.36
N PRO A 46 27.17 -12.99 7.07
CA PRO A 46 26.82 -11.69 6.52
C PRO A 46 25.30 -11.48 6.54
N ILE A 47 24.85 -10.30 6.97
CA ILE A 47 23.42 -9.93 7.03
C ILE A 47 22.83 -9.78 5.61
N CYS A 48 23.62 -9.26 4.67
CA CYS A 48 23.25 -9.09 3.26
C CYS A 48 24.29 -9.81 2.37
N LEU A 49 23.84 -10.39 1.26
CA LEU A 49 24.73 -11.14 0.35
C LEU A 49 24.99 -10.38 -0.95
N GLY A 50 26.25 -10.36 -1.39
CA GLY A 50 26.67 -9.92 -2.72
C GLY A 50 26.20 -8.52 -3.12
N LEU A 51 25.35 -8.43 -4.14
CA LEU A 51 24.86 -7.17 -4.70
C LEU A 51 23.88 -6.44 -3.77
N GLU A 52 23.21 -7.14 -2.86
CA GLU A 52 22.32 -6.52 -1.87
C GLU A 52 23.12 -5.67 -0.89
N ASP A 53 24.22 -6.23 -0.35
CA ASP A 53 25.14 -5.48 0.51
C ASP A 53 25.70 -4.24 -0.21
N PHE A 54 26.07 -4.39 -1.48
CA PHE A 54 26.50 -3.27 -2.30
C PHE A 54 25.42 -2.18 -2.40
N TYR A 55 24.20 -2.57 -2.79
CA TYR A 55 23.07 -1.65 -2.90
C TYR A 55 22.79 -0.92 -1.58
N VAL A 56 22.77 -1.66 -0.47
CA VAL A 56 22.50 -1.12 0.86
C VAL A 56 23.56 -0.08 1.23
N ARG A 57 24.85 -0.42 1.14
CA ARG A 57 25.95 0.47 1.54
C ARG A 57 26.16 1.66 0.61
N ARG A 58 25.95 1.47 -0.69
CA ARG A 58 26.33 2.45 -1.72
C ARG A 58 25.16 3.32 -2.16
N LEU A 59 23.92 2.85 -2.05
CA LEU A 59 22.73 3.61 -2.41
C LEU A 59 21.79 3.84 -1.22
N TYR A 60 21.18 2.77 -0.69
CA TYR A 60 20.08 2.89 0.28
C TYR A 60 20.46 3.76 1.48
N LEU A 61 21.56 3.44 2.18
CA LEU A 61 21.98 4.18 3.37
C LEU A 61 22.31 5.65 3.09
N ARG A 62 22.63 6.04 1.86
CA ARG A 62 22.96 7.44 1.51
C ARG A 62 21.72 8.33 1.42
N ILE A 63 20.57 7.73 1.12
CA ILE A 63 19.31 8.44 0.87
C ILE A 63 18.18 7.90 1.75
N GLN A 64 18.48 7.12 2.80
CA GLN A 64 17.47 6.48 3.63
C GLN A 64 16.57 7.46 4.38
N ASP A 65 17.01 8.71 4.54
CA ASP A 65 16.22 9.81 5.08
C ASP A 65 14.97 10.13 4.23
N CYS A 66 14.99 9.78 2.95
CA CYS A 66 13.94 10.07 1.98
C CYS A 66 12.85 8.98 1.93
N PHE A 67 13.15 7.74 2.34
CA PHE A 67 12.21 6.61 2.29
C PHE A 67 11.23 6.59 3.46
N GLY A 68 11.50 7.33 4.53
CA GLY A 68 10.60 7.43 5.67
C GLY A 68 10.99 8.57 6.60
N ARG A 69 9.98 9.27 7.12
CA ARG A 69 10.13 10.40 8.04
C ARG A 69 9.28 10.15 9.30
N PRO A 70 9.88 10.14 10.49
CA PRO A 70 9.10 10.02 11.72
C PRO A 70 8.22 11.26 11.91
N ILE A 71 7.03 11.06 12.44
CA ILE A 71 6.08 12.12 12.78
C ILE A 71 5.86 12.16 14.30
N ALA A 72 5.47 13.32 14.81
CA ALA A 72 5.12 13.57 16.21
C ALA A 72 3.66 14.01 16.41
N SER A 73 2.85 13.99 15.34
CA SER A 73 1.43 14.33 15.35
C SER A 73 0.58 13.14 14.90
N ALA A 74 -0.75 13.30 14.95
CA ALA A 74 -1.66 12.42 14.23
C ALA A 74 -1.37 12.47 12.71
N PRO A 75 -1.58 11.37 11.97
CA PRO A 75 -1.33 11.30 10.52
C PRO A 75 -2.47 11.96 9.71
N ASP A 76 -2.74 13.24 9.97
CA ASP A 76 -3.77 14.05 9.30
C ASP A 76 -3.26 14.69 7.99
N SER A 77 -4.04 15.59 7.38
CA SER A 77 -3.63 16.38 6.21
C SER A 77 -2.36 17.19 6.45
N TRP A 78 -2.13 17.65 7.68
CA TRP A 78 -0.88 18.27 8.12
C TRP A 78 -0.25 17.46 9.25
N ILE A 79 1.06 17.25 9.17
CA ILE A 79 1.84 16.44 10.11
C ILE A 79 3.05 17.20 10.64
N ASP A 80 3.43 16.91 11.88
CA ASP A 80 4.67 17.39 12.48
C ASP A 80 5.78 16.38 12.19
N VAL A 81 6.63 16.68 11.22
CA VAL A 81 7.76 15.82 10.84
C VAL A 81 8.92 16.07 11.79
N VAL A 82 9.39 15.01 12.45
CA VAL A 82 10.53 15.06 13.36
C VAL A 82 11.81 15.26 12.56
N GLU A 83 12.54 16.33 12.89
CA GLU A 83 13.82 16.62 12.29
C GLU A 83 14.87 15.56 12.68
N ARG A 84 15.76 15.26 11.73
CA ARG A 84 16.83 14.30 11.93
C ARG A 84 18.12 14.85 11.33
N TYR A 85 19.24 14.55 11.98
CA TYR A 85 20.57 14.83 11.45
C TYR A 85 21.39 13.55 11.36
N SER A 86 22.46 13.61 10.56
CA SER A 86 23.44 12.54 10.42
C SER A 86 24.83 13.14 10.30
N ASN A 87 25.79 12.53 11.00
CA ASN A 87 27.20 12.88 10.93
C ASN A 87 28.02 11.82 10.16
N ASP A 88 27.36 10.82 9.56
CA ASP A 88 28.00 9.66 8.95
C ASP A 88 27.46 9.35 7.54
N ASN A 89 26.95 10.38 6.85
CA ASN A 89 26.33 10.30 5.53
C ASN A 89 25.07 9.43 5.51
N ASN A 90 24.15 9.73 6.43
CA ASN A 90 22.86 9.07 6.61
C ASN A 90 22.95 7.60 7.00
N LYS A 91 24.10 7.03 7.40
CA LYS A 91 24.12 5.64 7.90
C LYS A 91 23.34 5.52 9.20
N THR A 92 23.50 6.51 10.08
CA THR A 92 22.68 6.70 11.27
C THR A 92 21.94 8.02 11.18
N LEU A 93 20.66 7.99 11.55
CA LEU A 93 19.79 9.17 11.61
C LEU A 93 19.37 9.39 13.05
N LYS A 94 19.86 10.47 13.66
CA LYS A 94 19.52 10.85 15.04
C LYS A 94 18.33 11.81 15.02
N ARG A 95 17.32 11.51 15.82
CA ARG A 95 16.12 12.36 15.98
C ARG A 95 16.46 13.56 16.87
N THR A 96 15.92 14.71 16.54
CA THR A 96 15.94 15.91 17.38
C THR A 96 14.61 16.08 18.12
N THR A 97 14.54 17.06 19.02
CA THR A 97 13.28 17.51 19.64
C THR A 97 12.46 18.43 18.74
N ASN A 98 13.10 19.01 17.72
CA ASN A 98 12.44 19.92 16.77
C ASN A 98 11.55 19.15 15.78
N THR A 99 10.47 19.82 15.37
CA THR A 99 9.55 19.35 14.34
C THR A 99 9.28 20.43 13.31
N SER A 100 8.94 20.01 12.10
CA SER A 100 8.51 20.89 11.01
C SER A 100 7.10 20.50 10.57
N LYS A 101 6.18 21.48 10.58
CA LYS A 101 4.80 21.25 10.17
C LYS A 101 4.72 21.17 8.65
N CYS A 102 4.34 20.01 8.13
CA CYS A 102 4.34 19.69 6.70
C CYS A 102 2.96 19.22 6.23
N LEU A 103 2.60 19.57 5.00
CA LEU A 103 1.46 18.98 4.31
C LEU A 103 1.77 17.51 3.99
N ASN A 104 0.88 16.61 4.35
CA ASN A 104 1.04 15.17 4.27
C ASN A 104 0.49 14.63 2.95
N LEU A 105 1.36 14.14 2.09
CA LEU A 105 0.99 13.47 0.84
C LEU A 105 1.44 12.00 0.80
N GLY A 106 1.83 11.44 1.95
CA GLY A 106 2.44 10.10 2.05
C GLY A 106 1.66 9.09 2.88
N SER A 107 0.59 9.52 3.56
CA SER A 107 -0.24 8.67 4.42
C SER A 107 -1.37 8.00 3.66
N TYR A 108 -1.73 6.79 4.08
CA TYR A 108 -2.92 6.08 3.59
C TYR A 108 -4.19 6.43 4.39
N ASN A 109 -4.21 7.57 5.08
CA ASN A 109 -5.38 8.06 5.81
C ASN A 109 -6.43 8.62 4.84
N TYR A 110 -7.01 7.74 4.02
CA TYR A 110 -7.88 8.10 2.90
C TYR A 110 -9.12 8.88 3.34
N LEU A 111 -9.84 8.44 4.37
CA LEU A 111 -11.05 9.13 4.84
C LEU A 111 -10.80 10.10 6.00
N GLY A 112 -9.56 10.26 6.45
CA GLY A 112 -9.22 11.15 7.55
C GLY A 112 -9.45 10.57 8.95
N PHE A 113 -9.92 9.31 9.08
CA PHE A 113 -10.25 8.71 10.38
C PHE A 113 -9.04 8.38 11.27
N ALA A 114 -7.81 8.46 10.74
CA ALA A 114 -6.61 8.29 11.56
C ALA A 114 -6.26 9.53 12.41
N ALA A 115 -6.95 10.66 12.19
CA ALA A 115 -6.92 11.83 13.06
C ALA A 115 -8.09 11.78 14.07
N SER A 116 -8.12 12.74 15.00
CA SER A 116 -9.26 12.85 15.92
C SER A 116 -10.54 13.12 15.15
N ASP A 117 -11.57 12.31 15.38
CA ASP A 117 -12.86 12.39 14.72
C ASP A 117 -13.97 12.57 15.77
N GLU A 118 -14.88 13.51 15.51
CA GLU A 118 -15.96 13.88 16.44
C GLU A 118 -16.91 12.73 16.79
N TYR A 119 -17.04 11.71 15.93
CA TYR A 119 -17.89 10.54 16.17
C TYR A 119 -17.09 9.36 16.72
N CYS A 120 -15.93 9.09 16.12
CA CYS A 120 -15.14 7.90 16.41
C CYS A 120 -14.33 8.03 17.71
N THR A 121 -13.66 9.16 17.92
CA THR A 121 -12.75 9.35 19.06
C THR A 121 -13.47 9.25 20.41
N PRO A 122 -14.63 9.91 20.64
CA PRO A 122 -15.35 9.76 21.90
C PRO A 122 -15.78 8.32 22.19
N ARG A 123 -16.13 7.54 21.16
CA ARG A 123 -16.52 6.12 21.32
C ARG A 123 -15.32 5.24 21.66
N ALA A 124 -14.18 5.46 21.01
CA ALA A 124 -12.94 4.76 21.35
C ALA A 124 -12.53 5.05 22.82
N VAL A 125 -12.64 6.31 23.26
CA VAL A 125 -12.39 6.69 24.67
C VAL A 125 -13.39 6.06 25.62
N GLU A 126 -14.69 6.05 25.28
CA GLU A 126 -15.72 5.43 26.12
C GLU A 126 -15.51 3.91 26.24
N SER A 127 -15.02 3.25 25.19
CA SER A 127 -14.72 1.82 25.24
C SER A 127 -13.64 1.50 26.29
N LEU A 128 -12.68 2.40 26.54
CA LEU A 128 -11.65 2.22 27.57
C LEU A 128 -12.20 2.25 28.99
N LYS A 129 -13.39 2.82 29.22
CA LYS A 129 -14.05 2.75 30.53
C LYS A 129 -14.66 1.38 30.80
N LYS A 130 -14.96 0.62 29.74
CA LYS A 130 -15.63 -0.69 29.80
C LYS A 130 -14.67 -1.86 29.56
N PHE A 131 -13.65 -1.65 28.75
CA PHE A 131 -12.67 -2.66 28.33
C PHE A 131 -11.25 -2.15 28.56
N SER A 132 -10.34 -3.07 28.87
CA SER A 132 -8.91 -2.76 28.96
C SER A 132 -8.32 -2.41 27.57
N PRO A 133 -7.18 -1.69 27.52
CA PRO A 133 -6.49 -1.41 26.26
C PRO A 133 -6.11 -2.66 25.45
N SER A 134 -5.96 -3.81 26.10
CA SER A 134 -5.75 -5.11 25.48
C SER A 134 -6.36 -6.19 26.37
N THR A 135 -6.82 -7.28 25.77
CA THR A 135 -7.24 -8.48 26.51
C THR A 135 -6.05 -9.37 26.89
N CYS A 136 -4.85 -9.10 26.34
CA CYS A 136 -3.63 -9.86 26.59
C CYS A 136 -3.78 -11.38 26.35
N SER A 137 -4.71 -11.78 25.49
CA SER A 137 -5.05 -13.18 25.22
C SER A 137 -5.44 -13.38 23.74
N THR A 138 -5.48 -14.63 23.32
CA THR A 138 -5.85 -15.06 21.96
C THR A 138 -7.37 -15.04 21.79
N ARG A 139 -7.87 -15.09 20.56
CA ARG A 139 -9.33 -15.11 20.31
C ARG A 139 -10.02 -16.38 20.83
N VAL A 140 -9.30 -17.50 20.86
CA VAL A 140 -9.85 -18.81 21.26
C VAL A 140 -9.85 -19.05 22.76
N ASP A 141 -9.06 -18.29 23.51
CA ASP A 141 -9.04 -18.35 24.98
C ASP A 141 -9.89 -17.21 25.56
N GLY A 142 -9.28 -16.27 26.30
CA GLY A 142 -9.96 -15.17 26.98
C GLY A 142 -9.97 -13.84 26.21
N GLY A 143 -9.51 -13.82 24.96
CA GLY A 143 -9.27 -12.57 24.22
C GLY A 143 -10.46 -12.02 23.45
N THR A 144 -11.58 -12.74 23.36
CA THR A 144 -12.77 -12.30 22.64
C THR A 144 -13.71 -11.47 23.53
N THR A 145 -14.02 -10.25 23.08
CA THR A 145 -15.04 -9.38 23.70
C THR A 145 -16.20 -9.15 22.74
N ILE A 146 -17.30 -8.56 23.22
CA ILE A 146 -18.45 -8.21 22.38
C ILE A 146 -18.06 -7.32 21.18
N LEU A 147 -17.08 -6.42 21.35
CA LEU A 147 -16.60 -5.56 20.26
C LEU A 147 -15.91 -6.34 19.13
N HIS A 148 -15.32 -7.49 19.42
CA HIS A 148 -14.73 -8.34 18.38
C HIS A 148 -15.80 -9.01 17.52
N VAL A 149 -16.88 -9.48 18.15
CA VAL A 149 -18.01 -10.11 17.48
C VAL A 149 -18.75 -9.07 16.64
N GLU A 150 -19.06 -7.91 17.24
CA GLU A 150 -19.69 -6.77 16.55
C GLU A 150 -18.84 -6.30 15.36
N LEU A 151 -17.52 -6.24 15.51
CA LEU A 151 -16.63 -5.87 14.41
C LEU A 151 -16.67 -6.89 13.27
N GLU A 152 -16.64 -8.19 13.56
CA GLU A 152 -16.72 -9.23 12.53
C GLU A 152 -18.05 -9.19 11.77
N GLU A 153 -19.16 -8.96 12.47
CA GLU A 153 -20.49 -8.79 11.87
C GLU A 153 -20.57 -7.52 11.01
N CYS A 154 -20.09 -6.39 11.55
CA CYS A 154 -20.06 -5.11 10.87
C CYS A 154 -19.23 -5.18 9.58
N VAL A 155 -18.06 -5.84 9.62
CA VAL A 155 -17.21 -6.03 8.45
C VAL A 155 -17.88 -6.93 7.42
N ALA A 156 -18.46 -8.06 7.85
CA ALA A 156 -19.17 -8.97 6.95
C ALA A 156 -20.32 -8.27 6.20
N GLN A 157 -21.11 -7.47 6.92
CA GLN A 157 -22.17 -6.65 6.33
C GLN A 157 -21.62 -5.56 5.39
N PHE A 158 -20.55 -4.87 5.81
CA PHE A 158 -19.95 -3.79 5.04
C PHE A 158 -19.45 -4.29 3.67
N VAL A 159 -18.73 -5.41 3.66
CA VAL A 159 -18.15 -5.99 2.42
C VAL A 159 -19.12 -6.89 1.66
N GLY A 160 -20.33 -7.11 2.17
CA GLY A 160 -21.33 -7.96 1.52
C GLY A 160 -20.94 -9.44 1.48
N LYS A 161 -20.45 -9.98 2.61
CA LYS A 161 -20.09 -11.40 2.76
C LYS A 161 -20.81 -12.08 3.92
N PRO A 162 -21.05 -13.40 3.85
CA PRO A 162 -21.76 -14.13 4.91
C PRO A 162 -21.08 -14.10 6.29
N ALA A 163 -19.75 -14.04 6.33
CA ALA A 163 -18.98 -13.95 7.58
C ALA A 163 -17.62 -13.29 7.35
N ALA A 164 -17.04 -12.78 8.44
CA ALA A 164 -15.67 -12.29 8.47
C ALA A 164 -14.93 -12.76 9.72
N MET A 165 -13.60 -12.78 9.64
CA MET A 165 -12.69 -12.98 10.77
C MET A 165 -11.67 -11.84 10.79
N VAL A 166 -11.45 -11.29 11.99
CA VAL A 166 -10.50 -10.20 12.21
C VAL A 166 -9.17 -10.74 12.73
N THR A 167 -8.08 -10.08 12.33
CA THR A 167 -6.70 -10.35 12.74
C THR A 167 -6.04 -9.06 13.26
N GLY A 168 -5.08 -9.19 14.18
CA GLY A 168 -4.40 -8.06 14.81
C GLY A 168 -3.46 -7.24 13.90
N MET A 169 -3.12 -7.74 12.69
CA MET A 169 -2.24 -7.04 11.76
C MET A 169 -2.61 -7.33 10.30
N GLY A 170 -2.74 -6.28 9.47
CA GLY A 170 -3.12 -6.41 8.05
C GLY A 170 -2.12 -7.21 7.19
N TYR A 171 -0.82 -7.06 7.44
CA TYR A 171 0.20 -7.88 6.76
C TYR A 171 0.01 -9.37 7.05
N VAL A 172 -0.23 -9.70 8.32
CA VAL A 172 -0.42 -11.08 8.80
C VAL A 172 -1.68 -11.70 8.22
N THR A 173 -2.71 -10.91 7.95
CA THR A 173 -3.95 -11.39 7.29
C THR A 173 -3.62 -12.17 6.03
N ASN A 174 -2.80 -11.63 5.13
CA ASN A 174 -2.35 -12.36 3.94
C ASN A 174 -1.38 -13.50 4.29
N SER A 175 -0.31 -13.19 5.04
CA SER A 175 0.82 -14.11 5.19
C SER A 175 0.52 -15.36 6.03
N ALA A 176 -0.45 -15.27 6.94
CA ALA A 176 -0.86 -16.39 7.80
C ALA A 176 -2.08 -17.15 7.28
N ILE A 177 -2.96 -16.52 6.49
CA ILE A 177 -4.21 -17.15 6.02
C ILE A 177 -3.99 -17.95 4.73
N LEU A 178 -3.20 -17.43 3.77
CA LEU A 178 -2.92 -18.15 2.53
C LEU A 178 -2.37 -19.58 2.75
N PRO A 179 -1.40 -19.81 3.67
CA PRO A 179 -0.94 -21.16 4.00
C PRO A 179 -1.99 -22.11 4.57
N VAL A 180 -3.07 -21.58 5.13
CA VAL A 180 -4.18 -22.38 5.69
C VAL A 180 -5.20 -22.72 4.61
N LEU A 181 -5.41 -21.81 3.65
CA LEU A 181 -6.39 -21.99 2.56
C LEU A 181 -5.91 -22.98 1.49
N ILE A 182 -4.61 -23.05 1.25
CA ILE A 182 -4.02 -23.88 0.20
C ILE A 182 -2.65 -24.39 0.62
N GLY A 183 -2.29 -25.59 0.15
CA GLY A 183 -1.00 -26.19 0.45
C GLY A 183 -0.52 -27.12 -0.66
N LYS A 184 0.31 -28.11 -0.31
CA LYS A 184 0.90 -29.06 -1.27
C LYS A 184 -0.16 -29.71 -2.17
N GLY A 185 0.08 -29.67 -3.48
CA GLY A 185 -0.84 -30.15 -4.51
C GLY A 185 -1.93 -29.14 -4.92
N GLY A 186 -1.93 -27.95 -4.32
CA GLY A 186 -2.65 -26.78 -4.82
C GLY A 186 -1.77 -25.88 -5.70
N LEU A 187 -2.43 -25.00 -6.43
CA LEU A 187 -1.84 -23.98 -7.30
C LEU A 187 -2.30 -22.59 -6.86
N ILE A 188 -1.35 -21.69 -6.64
CA ILE A 188 -1.61 -20.24 -6.54
C ILE A 188 -1.15 -19.61 -7.86
N ILE A 189 -2.04 -18.84 -8.48
CA ILE A 189 -1.70 -17.96 -9.59
C ILE A 189 -1.75 -16.53 -9.08
N SER A 190 -0.58 -15.89 -8.96
CA SER A 190 -0.41 -14.57 -8.37
C SER A 190 -0.17 -13.53 -9.45
N ASP A 191 -0.78 -12.35 -9.32
CA ASP A 191 -0.35 -11.19 -10.09
C ASP A 191 1.13 -10.89 -9.78
N SER A 192 1.88 -10.48 -10.80
CA SER A 192 3.32 -10.18 -10.70
C SER A 192 3.68 -9.03 -9.75
N LEU A 193 2.73 -8.13 -9.44
CA LEU A 193 2.94 -6.99 -8.54
C LEU A 193 2.25 -7.16 -7.18
N ASN A 194 1.73 -8.35 -6.88
CA ASN A 194 1.10 -8.63 -5.59
C ASN A 194 2.05 -8.31 -4.41
N HIS A 195 1.45 -7.76 -3.36
CA HIS A 195 2.12 -7.28 -2.18
C HIS A 195 2.94 -8.37 -1.49
N ASN A 196 4.04 -7.97 -0.85
CA ASN A 196 4.96 -8.91 -0.19
C ASN A 196 4.29 -9.82 0.84
N SER A 197 3.19 -9.40 1.46
CA SER A 197 2.42 -10.27 2.37
C SER A 197 1.76 -11.44 1.65
N ILE A 198 1.24 -11.23 0.44
CA ILE A 198 0.69 -12.28 -0.43
C ILE A 198 1.84 -13.19 -0.87
N VAL A 199 2.95 -12.62 -1.32
CA VAL A 199 4.13 -13.39 -1.75
C VAL A 199 4.63 -14.29 -0.62
N ASN A 200 4.73 -13.77 0.60
CA ASN A 200 5.19 -14.54 1.76
C ASN A 200 4.17 -15.61 2.19
N GLY A 201 2.87 -15.30 2.15
CA GLY A 201 1.82 -16.30 2.39
C GLY A 201 1.82 -17.42 1.34
N ALA A 202 1.94 -17.06 0.06
CA ALA A 202 2.01 -18.01 -1.04
C ALA A 202 3.25 -18.92 -0.93
N ARG A 203 4.42 -18.36 -0.62
CA ARG A 203 5.65 -19.15 -0.38
C ARG A 203 5.52 -20.05 0.85
N GLY A 204 4.94 -19.54 1.94
CA GLY A 204 4.72 -20.28 3.18
C GLY A 204 3.72 -21.45 3.06
N SER A 205 2.83 -21.40 2.06
CA SER A 205 1.81 -22.44 1.84
C SER A 205 2.37 -23.80 1.39
N GLY A 206 3.53 -23.81 0.72
CA GLY A 206 4.04 -25.00 0.03
C GLY A 206 3.20 -25.43 -1.19
N ALA A 207 2.23 -24.63 -1.63
CA ALA A 207 1.56 -24.78 -2.92
C ALA A 207 2.52 -24.45 -4.07
N THR A 208 2.18 -24.92 -5.28
CA THR A 208 2.90 -24.44 -6.47
C THR A 208 2.46 -23.01 -6.76
N VAL A 209 3.41 -22.12 -7.01
CA VAL A 209 3.12 -20.73 -7.39
C VAL A 209 3.44 -20.53 -8.85
N ARG A 210 2.52 -19.90 -9.57
CA ARG A 210 2.73 -19.33 -10.91
C ARG A 210 2.38 -17.86 -10.87
N VAL A 211 3.03 -17.09 -11.72
CA VAL A 211 2.84 -15.67 -11.82
C VAL A 211 2.26 -15.36 -13.18
N PHE A 212 1.26 -14.49 -13.25
CA PHE A 212 0.80 -13.91 -14.50
C PHE A 212 1.22 -12.45 -14.59
N GLN A 213 1.39 -11.96 -15.81
CA GLN A 213 1.71 -10.58 -16.10
C GLN A 213 0.67 -9.65 -15.47
N HIS A 214 1.17 -8.59 -14.84
CA HIS A 214 0.39 -7.61 -14.12
C HIS A 214 -0.89 -7.20 -14.85
N ASN A 215 -2.03 -7.33 -14.16
CA ASN A 215 -3.34 -6.83 -14.58
C ASN A 215 -3.72 -7.23 -16.02
N THR A 216 -3.29 -8.44 -16.45
CA THR A 216 -3.45 -8.95 -17.82
C THR A 216 -4.28 -10.24 -17.84
N PRO A 217 -5.62 -10.15 -17.98
CA PRO A 217 -6.53 -11.30 -17.94
C PRO A 217 -6.24 -12.37 -19.01
N SER A 218 -5.79 -11.97 -20.20
CA SER A 218 -5.44 -12.90 -21.29
C SER A 218 -4.26 -13.82 -20.92
N HIS A 219 -3.23 -13.28 -20.27
CA HIS A 219 -2.10 -14.06 -19.80
C HIS A 219 -2.47 -14.89 -18.56
N LEU A 220 -3.36 -14.41 -17.69
CA LEU A 220 -3.96 -15.22 -16.62
C LEU A 220 -4.63 -16.47 -17.20
N GLU A 221 -5.46 -16.31 -18.24
CA GLU A 221 -6.13 -17.42 -18.93
C GLU A 221 -5.13 -18.39 -19.57
N GLU A 222 -4.08 -17.87 -20.22
CA GLU A 222 -3.01 -18.69 -20.78
C GLU A 222 -2.35 -19.57 -19.71
N VAL A 223 -1.92 -18.96 -18.59
CA VAL A 223 -1.28 -19.65 -17.46
C VAL A 223 -2.24 -20.69 -16.86
N LEU A 224 -3.52 -20.34 -16.66
CA LEU A 224 -4.53 -21.29 -16.15
C LEU A 224 -4.66 -22.51 -17.05
N ARG A 225 -4.84 -22.29 -18.36
CA ARG A 225 -4.98 -23.36 -19.35
C ARG A 225 -3.76 -24.27 -19.35
N GLU A 226 -2.57 -23.68 -19.34
CA GLU A 226 -1.30 -24.41 -19.31
C GLU A 226 -1.17 -25.27 -18.05
N GLN A 227 -1.41 -24.68 -16.87
CA GLN A 227 -1.27 -25.40 -15.60
C GLN A 227 -2.34 -26.49 -15.44
N ILE A 228 -3.57 -26.28 -15.93
CA ILE A 228 -4.61 -27.30 -15.90
C ILE A 228 -4.26 -28.46 -16.82
N ALA A 229 -3.76 -28.19 -18.04
CA ALA A 229 -3.38 -29.22 -19.00
C ALA A 229 -2.20 -30.08 -18.51
N PHE A 230 -1.18 -29.47 -17.88
CA PHE A 230 -0.01 -30.21 -17.41
C PHE A 230 -0.16 -30.80 -16.01
N GLY A 231 -1.09 -30.29 -15.19
CA GLY A 231 -1.28 -30.69 -13.81
C GLY A 231 -0.08 -30.38 -12.90
N GLN A 232 -0.03 -31.05 -11.77
CA GLN A 232 1.00 -30.89 -10.75
C GLN A 232 2.40 -31.25 -11.30
N PRO A 233 3.45 -30.48 -10.96
CA PRO A 233 4.83 -30.79 -11.33
C PRO A 233 5.22 -32.21 -10.94
N ARG A 234 5.96 -32.90 -11.83
CA ARG A 234 6.43 -34.29 -11.72
C ARG A 234 5.34 -35.36 -11.75
N THR A 235 4.23 -35.18 -11.02
CA THR A 235 3.18 -36.20 -10.91
C THR A 235 2.13 -36.12 -12.02
N ARG A 236 2.00 -34.96 -12.68
CA ARG A 236 0.98 -34.66 -13.71
C ARG A 236 -0.47 -34.84 -13.23
N ARG A 237 -0.69 -34.98 -11.92
CA ARG A 237 -2.02 -35.14 -11.32
C ARG A 237 -2.80 -33.83 -11.39
N PRO A 238 -4.14 -33.85 -11.46
CA PRO A 238 -4.95 -32.64 -11.34
C PRO A 238 -4.65 -31.87 -10.04
N TRP A 239 -4.79 -30.55 -10.09
CA TRP A 239 -4.66 -29.69 -8.91
C TRP A 239 -5.80 -29.96 -7.92
N LYS A 240 -5.49 -30.00 -6.62
CA LYS A 240 -6.52 -30.13 -5.58
C LYS A 240 -7.37 -28.87 -5.45
N LYS A 241 -6.74 -27.71 -5.66
CA LYS A 241 -7.33 -26.37 -5.55
C LYS A 241 -6.50 -25.41 -6.39
N ILE A 242 -7.14 -24.46 -7.06
CA ILE A 242 -6.49 -23.36 -7.78
C ILE A 242 -7.04 -22.06 -7.20
N ILE A 243 -6.17 -21.18 -6.72
CA ILE A 243 -6.53 -19.84 -6.24
C ILE A 243 -5.81 -18.80 -7.09
N VAL A 244 -6.56 -17.86 -7.65
CA VAL A 244 -6.06 -16.66 -8.31
C VAL A 244 -6.07 -15.52 -7.29
N VAL A 245 -4.94 -14.86 -7.10
CA VAL A 245 -4.76 -13.81 -6.09
C VAL A 245 -4.45 -12.48 -6.77
N VAL A 246 -5.23 -11.45 -6.48
CA VAL A 246 -5.10 -10.09 -7.03
C VAL A 246 -5.34 -9.03 -5.95
N GLU A 247 -4.82 -7.82 -6.16
CA GLU A 247 -5.17 -6.63 -5.36
C GLU A 247 -6.24 -5.83 -6.09
N GLY A 248 -7.13 -5.14 -5.36
CA GLY A 248 -8.14 -4.26 -5.93
C GLY A 248 -7.53 -2.97 -6.50
N ILE A 249 -6.74 -2.27 -5.68
CA ILE A 249 -5.86 -1.18 -6.10
C ILE A 249 -4.43 -1.58 -5.77
N TYR A 250 -3.57 -1.60 -6.79
CA TYR A 250 -2.16 -1.97 -6.61
C TYR A 250 -1.39 -0.85 -5.93
N SER A 251 -0.80 -1.18 -4.77
CA SER A 251 -0.26 -0.19 -3.82
C SER A 251 0.87 0.73 -4.34
N MET A 252 1.61 0.31 -5.38
CA MET A 252 2.73 1.09 -5.94
C MET A 252 2.39 1.80 -7.25
N GLU A 253 1.36 1.33 -7.96
CA GLU A 253 0.94 1.82 -9.28
C GLU A 253 -0.29 2.72 -9.17
N GLY A 254 -1.18 2.46 -8.21
CA GLY A 254 -2.47 3.11 -8.11
C GLY A 254 -3.48 2.66 -9.17
N GLU A 255 -3.16 1.61 -9.92
CA GLU A 255 -4.01 1.01 -10.95
C GLU A 255 -5.13 0.17 -10.29
N LEU A 256 -6.32 0.21 -10.90
CA LEU A 256 -7.43 -0.65 -10.58
C LEU A 256 -7.25 -2.00 -11.28
N CYS A 257 -7.60 -3.06 -10.56
CA CYS A 257 -7.67 -4.39 -11.14
C CYS A 257 -8.74 -4.47 -12.23
N LYS A 258 -8.44 -5.19 -13.32
CA LYS A 258 -9.41 -5.62 -14.34
C LYS A 258 -10.27 -6.76 -13.81
N LEU A 259 -10.95 -6.47 -12.69
CA LEU A 259 -11.66 -7.44 -11.88
C LEU A 259 -12.77 -8.15 -12.67
N PRO A 260 -13.64 -7.48 -13.46
CA PRO A 260 -14.67 -8.17 -14.23
C PRO A 260 -14.12 -9.28 -15.14
N GLU A 261 -13.05 -8.97 -15.87
CA GLU A 261 -12.41 -9.91 -16.80
C GLU A 261 -11.69 -11.04 -16.06
N ILE A 262 -11.01 -10.73 -14.95
CA ILE A 262 -10.34 -11.75 -14.12
C ILE A 262 -11.38 -12.70 -13.53
N ILE A 263 -12.50 -12.20 -13.01
CA ILE A 263 -13.60 -13.03 -12.49
C ILE A 263 -14.19 -13.92 -13.60
N GLN A 264 -14.39 -13.38 -14.80
CA GLN A 264 -14.87 -14.17 -15.94
C GLN A 264 -13.92 -15.35 -16.26
N VAL A 265 -12.61 -15.10 -16.28
CA VAL A 265 -11.60 -16.14 -16.49
C VAL A 265 -11.63 -17.16 -15.34
N CYS A 266 -11.63 -16.72 -14.09
CA CYS A 266 -11.67 -17.61 -12.92
C CYS A 266 -12.92 -18.52 -12.94
N LYS A 267 -14.09 -17.96 -13.24
CA LYS A 267 -15.35 -18.73 -13.39
C LYS A 267 -15.26 -19.77 -14.50
N LYS A 268 -14.73 -19.40 -15.66
CA LYS A 268 -14.55 -20.31 -16.81
C LYS A 268 -13.73 -21.56 -16.44
N TYR A 269 -12.69 -21.39 -15.63
CA TYR A 269 -11.79 -22.46 -15.22
C TYR A 269 -12.07 -23.02 -13.82
N ARG A 270 -13.15 -22.58 -13.15
CA ARG A 270 -13.51 -22.97 -11.77
C ARG A 270 -12.35 -22.76 -10.77
N ALA A 271 -11.59 -21.69 -10.96
CA ALA A 271 -10.57 -21.26 -10.02
C ALA A 271 -11.18 -20.35 -8.96
N TYR A 272 -10.73 -20.48 -7.71
CA TYR A 272 -11.13 -19.58 -6.63
C TYR A 272 -10.43 -18.24 -6.77
N THR A 273 -11.04 -17.20 -6.23
CA THR A 273 -10.57 -15.81 -6.28
C THR A 273 -10.29 -15.29 -4.88
N TYR A 274 -9.10 -14.70 -4.72
CA TYR A 274 -8.68 -14.01 -3.50
C TYR A 274 -8.39 -12.57 -3.88
N LEU A 275 -9.22 -11.66 -3.37
CA LEU A 275 -9.13 -10.23 -3.64
C LEU A 275 -8.63 -9.48 -2.40
N ASP A 276 -7.48 -8.83 -2.52
CA ASP A 276 -6.95 -7.91 -1.51
C ASP A 276 -7.44 -6.48 -1.77
N GLU A 277 -8.44 -6.04 -1.00
CA GLU A 277 -9.05 -4.71 -1.08
C GLU A 277 -8.31 -3.68 -0.20
N ALA A 278 -7.08 -3.94 0.26
CA ALA A 278 -6.47 -3.11 1.29
C ALA A 278 -6.30 -1.62 0.93
N HIS A 279 -6.23 -1.25 -0.36
CA HIS A 279 -6.12 0.15 -0.82
C HIS A 279 -7.42 0.74 -1.35
N SER A 280 -8.45 -0.09 -1.52
CA SER A 280 -9.72 0.28 -2.15
C SER A 280 -10.88 0.29 -1.15
N ILE A 281 -10.88 -0.60 -0.16
CA ILE A 281 -11.91 -0.62 0.87
C ILE A 281 -11.93 0.69 1.66
N GLY A 282 -13.10 1.30 1.77
CA GLY A 282 -13.31 2.62 2.35
C GLY A 282 -12.76 3.79 1.51
N ALA A 283 -12.16 3.55 0.35
CA ALA A 283 -11.56 4.61 -0.47
C ALA A 283 -12.26 4.82 -1.82
N VAL A 284 -12.80 3.76 -2.40
CA VAL A 284 -13.52 3.80 -3.68
C VAL A 284 -14.88 3.09 -3.59
N GLY A 285 -15.72 3.34 -4.59
CA GLY A 285 -17.12 2.92 -4.60
C GLY A 285 -18.03 3.96 -3.95
N LYS A 286 -19.31 3.96 -4.33
CA LYS A 286 -20.30 4.96 -3.87
C LYS A 286 -20.49 4.93 -2.35
N SER A 287 -20.42 3.76 -1.73
CA SER A 287 -20.54 3.55 -0.28
C SER A 287 -19.22 3.12 0.36
N GLY A 288 -18.10 3.26 -0.35
CA GLY A 288 -16.78 2.89 0.15
C GLY A 288 -16.54 1.38 0.20
N ARG A 289 -17.30 0.57 -0.53
CA ARG A 289 -17.20 -0.90 -0.47
C ARG A 289 -16.06 -1.50 -1.29
N GLY A 290 -15.22 -0.66 -1.89
CA GLY A 290 -14.03 -1.11 -2.63
C GLY A 290 -14.27 -1.32 -4.11
N VAL A 291 -13.37 -2.06 -4.76
CA VAL A 291 -13.37 -2.17 -6.23
C VAL A 291 -14.54 -2.99 -6.76
N CYS A 292 -15.08 -3.93 -5.99
CA CYS A 292 -16.29 -4.65 -6.39
C CYS A 292 -17.45 -3.70 -6.68
N GLU A 293 -17.70 -2.73 -5.77
CA GLU A 293 -18.76 -1.73 -5.97
C GLU A 293 -18.43 -0.76 -7.10
N LEU A 294 -17.17 -0.30 -7.20
CA LEU A 294 -16.74 0.63 -8.24
C LEU A 294 -16.89 0.03 -9.65
N LEU A 295 -16.53 -1.23 -9.82
CA LEU A 295 -16.47 -1.92 -11.11
C LEU A 295 -17.73 -2.75 -11.42
N GLY A 296 -18.74 -2.72 -10.54
CA GLY A 296 -20.00 -3.44 -10.74
C GLY A 296 -19.86 -4.96 -10.68
N VAL A 297 -18.90 -5.46 -9.89
CA VAL A 297 -18.70 -6.90 -9.65
C VAL A 297 -19.45 -7.31 -8.38
N ASP A 298 -20.32 -8.30 -8.48
CA ASP A 298 -21.01 -8.86 -7.32
C ASP A 298 -19.98 -9.51 -6.39
N THR A 299 -20.02 -9.16 -5.10
CA THR A 299 -19.12 -9.75 -4.10
C THR A 299 -19.32 -11.25 -4.01
N ALA A 300 -20.50 -11.79 -4.33
CA ALA A 300 -20.77 -13.23 -4.41
C ALA A 300 -19.86 -13.97 -5.39
N ASP A 301 -19.34 -13.27 -6.41
CA ASP A 301 -18.44 -13.83 -7.43
C ASP A 301 -16.97 -13.87 -6.99
N VAL A 302 -16.64 -13.25 -5.86
CA VAL A 302 -15.29 -13.23 -5.27
C VAL A 302 -15.25 -14.19 -4.08
N ASP A 303 -14.49 -15.28 -4.10
CA ASP A 303 -14.58 -16.29 -3.03
C ASP A 303 -14.08 -15.77 -1.68
N ILE A 304 -12.99 -15.01 -1.69
CA ILE A 304 -12.32 -14.52 -0.48
C ILE A 304 -11.96 -13.04 -0.65
N MET A 305 -12.43 -12.21 0.28
CA MET A 305 -12.13 -10.78 0.31
C MET A 305 -11.28 -10.46 1.54
N MET A 306 -10.11 -9.87 1.31
CA MET A 306 -9.19 -9.42 2.34
C MET A 306 -9.18 -7.90 2.40
N GLY A 307 -9.09 -7.30 3.58
CA GLY A 307 -8.72 -5.89 3.69
C GLY A 307 -7.98 -5.55 4.99
N THR A 308 -7.55 -4.29 5.10
CA THR A 308 -6.84 -3.78 6.28
C THR A 308 -7.59 -2.62 6.93
N PHE A 309 -7.46 -2.50 8.24
CA PHE A 309 -7.98 -1.37 9.01
C PHE A 309 -6.97 -0.22 9.20
N THR A 310 -5.75 -0.40 8.71
CA THR A 310 -4.62 0.54 8.87
C THR A 310 -4.66 1.76 7.94
N LYS A 311 -5.63 1.81 7.02
CA LYS A 311 -5.75 2.86 5.99
C LYS A 311 -7.01 3.68 6.18
N SER A 312 -8.04 3.42 5.38
CA SER A 312 -9.30 4.18 5.36
C SER A 312 -9.95 4.31 6.73
N PHE A 313 -9.85 3.29 7.58
CA PHE A 313 -10.52 3.21 8.88
C PHE A 313 -9.73 3.80 10.06
N GLY A 314 -8.46 4.18 9.85
CA GLY A 314 -7.65 4.85 10.88
C GLY A 314 -7.40 4.02 12.15
N SER A 315 -7.24 2.71 12.03
CA SER A 315 -7.01 1.80 13.16
C SER A 315 -5.87 0.80 12.87
N CYS A 316 -5.88 -0.38 13.49
CA CYS A 316 -4.92 -1.45 13.23
C CYS A 316 -5.62 -2.77 12.89
N GLY A 317 -4.87 -3.72 12.33
CA GLY A 317 -5.40 -5.04 11.96
C GLY A 317 -5.84 -5.18 10.51
N GLY A 318 -6.51 -6.31 10.25
CA GLY A 318 -7.10 -6.63 8.96
C GLY A 318 -8.15 -7.72 9.09
N TYR A 319 -8.86 -8.00 8.01
CA TYR A 319 -9.94 -8.96 7.99
C TYR A 319 -9.85 -9.89 6.78
N ILE A 320 -10.46 -11.05 6.92
CA ILE A 320 -10.81 -11.94 5.82
C ILE A 320 -12.32 -12.16 5.86
N ALA A 321 -12.98 -12.07 4.72
CA ALA A 321 -14.42 -12.26 4.59
C ALA A 321 -14.71 -13.26 3.47
N ALA A 322 -15.58 -14.22 3.76
CA ALA A 322 -15.86 -15.36 2.90
C ALA A 322 -17.20 -16.02 3.30
N SER A 323 -17.48 -17.21 2.76
CA SER A 323 -18.54 -18.09 3.25
C SER A 323 -18.34 -18.46 4.72
N LYS A 324 -19.42 -18.77 5.45
CA LYS A 324 -19.37 -19.12 6.88
C LYS A 324 -18.43 -20.29 7.16
N GLU A 325 -18.45 -21.30 6.29
CA GLU A 325 -17.67 -22.54 6.40
C GLU A 325 -16.16 -22.26 6.32
N VAL A 326 -15.77 -21.37 5.39
CA VAL A 326 -14.37 -20.94 5.26
C VAL A 326 -13.94 -20.14 6.49
N ILE A 327 -14.76 -19.20 6.96
CA ILE A 327 -14.43 -18.39 8.13
C ILE A 327 -14.34 -19.24 9.39
N GLU A 328 -15.26 -20.19 9.58
CA GLU A 328 -15.23 -21.13 10.70
C GLU A 328 -13.98 -21.99 10.65
N TYR A 329 -13.65 -22.57 9.49
CA TYR A 329 -12.41 -23.34 9.31
C TYR A 329 -11.16 -22.51 9.65
N LEU A 330 -11.12 -21.25 9.23
CA LEU A 330 -10.00 -20.34 9.53
C LEU A 330 -9.91 -20.02 11.02
N LYS A 331 -11.03 -19.82 11.72
CA LYS A 331 -11.03 -19.60 13.17
C LYS A 331 -10.42 -20.78 13.94
N PHE A 332 -10.61 -22.02 13.46
CA PHE A 332 -10.02 -23.22 14.09
C PHE A 332 -8.61 -23.58 13.63
N SER A 333 -8.12 -23.01 12.52
CA SER A 333 -6.87 -23.48 11.89
C SER A 333 -5.81 -22.39 11.72
N CYS A 334 -6.19 -21.11 11.76
CA CYS A 334 -5.29 -20.01 11.45
C CYS A 334 -4.44 -19.60 12.66
N PRO A 335 -3.10 -19.65 12.58
CA PRO A 335 -2.21 -19.22 13.67
C PRO A 335 -2.47 -17.77 14.13
N ALA A 336 -2.89 -16.89 13.21
CA ALA A 336 -3.21 -15.50 13.53
C ALA A 336 -4.51 -15.33 14.34
N HIS A 337 -5.34 -16.37 14.43
CA HIS A 337 -6.52 -16.41 15.29
C HIS A 337 -6.26 -17.20 16.59
N LEU A 338 -5.56 -18.33 16.45
CA LEU A 338 -5.29 -19.27 17.55
C LEU A 338 -4.23 -18.77 18.53
N TYR A 339 -3.17 -18.12 18.05
CA TYR A 339 -1.97 -17.84 18.86
C TYR A 339 -1.59 -16.36 18.95
N ALA A 340 -2.13 -15.52 18.07
CA ALA A 340 -1.90 -14.07 18.14
C ALA A 340 -2.87 -13.41 19.12
N THR A 341 -2.40 -12.34 19.76
CA THR A 341 -3.25 -11.50 20.62
C THR A 341 -4.41 -10.91 19.80
N ALA A 342 -5.59 -10.90 20.40
CA ALA A 342 -6.77 -10.26 19.82
C ALA A 342 -6.52 -8.75 19.57
N ILE A 343 -7.27 -8.18 18.62
CA ILE A 343 -7.19 -6.73 18.37
C ILE A 343 -7.58 -5.95 19.63
N SER A 344 -6.96 -4.81 19.86
CA SER A 344 -7.28 -3.96 21.01
C SER A 344 -8.76 -3.54 20.98
N PRO A 345 -9.53 -3.65 22.08
CA PRO A 345 -10.93 -3.22 22.14
C PRO A 345 -11.20 -1.78 21.65
N PRO A 346 -10.43 -0.73 22.06
CA PRO A 346 -10.61 0.61 21.48
C PRO A 346 -10.27 0.68 20.00
N ALA A 347 -9.32 -0.13 19.50
CA ALA A 347 -9.04 -0.20 18.07
C ALA A 347 -10.21 -0.84 17.29
N ALA A 348 -10.85 -1.87 17.85
CA ALA A 348 -12.08 -2.44 17.29
C ALA A 348 -13.23 -1.42 17.29
N GLN A 349 -13.41 -0.68 18.39
CA GLN A 349 -14.43 0.37 18.49
C GLN A 349 -14.20 1.50 17.46
N GLN A 350 -12.95 1.91 17.22
CA GLN A 350 -12.61 2.88 16.20
C GLN A 350 -13.08 2.40 14.82
N ILE A 351 -12.83 1.13 14.48
CA ILE A 351 -13.22 0.56 13.19
C ILE A 351 -14.74 0.52 13.04
N ILE A 352 -15.45 -0.04 14.03
CA ILE A 352 -16.92 -0.07 14.03
C ILE A 352 -17.49 1.33 13.83
N SER A 353 -16.96 2.31 14.58
CA SER A 353 -17.44 3.70 14.48
C SER A 353 -17.16 4.30 13.10
N SER A 354 -15.99 4.06 12.52
CA SER A 354 -15.65 4.54 11.18
C SER A 354 -16.55 3.93 10.10
N ILE A 355 -16.86 2.63 10.17
CA ILE A 355 -17.79 1.97 9.24
C ILE A 355 -19.19 2.58 9.36
N ARG A 356 -19.66 2.80 10.59
CA ARG A 356 -20.96 3.47 10.83
C ARG A 356 -21.04 4.86 10.21
N VAL A 357 -19.98 5.67 10.35
CA VAL A 357 -19.92 6.99 9.71
C VAL A 357 -19.92 6.87 8.19
N ILE A 358 -19.17 5.93 7.62
CA ILE A 358 -19.14 5.68 6.17
C ILE A 358 -20.53 5.35 5.64
N LEU A 359 -21.27 4.50 6.36
CA LEU A 359 -22.62 4.07 6.01
C LEU A 359 -23.72 5.08 6.35
N GLY A 360 -23.40 6.17 7.07
CA GLY A 360 -24.38 7.14 7.57
C GLY A 360 -25.24 6.64 8.74
N GLU A 361 -24.84 5.53 9.37
CA GLU A 361 -25.49 4.95 10.55
C GLU A 361 -25.23 5.77 11.83
N ASP A 362 -24.33 6.74 11.76
CA ASP A 362 -24.17 7.78 12.77
C ASP A 362 -25.26 8.86 12.72
N GLY A 363 -26.16 8.80 11.74
CA GLY A 363 -27.21 9.79 11.50
C GLY A 363 -26.72 11.03 10.73
N SER A 364 -25.50 10.99 10.18
CA SER A 364 -24.92 12.10 9.42
C SER A 364 -24.69 11.73 7.94
N SER A 365 -24.37 12.74 7.12
CA SER A 365 -23.91 12.54 5.73
C SER A 365 -22.39 12.63 5.58
N ARG A 366 -21.63 12.65 6.70
CA ARG A 366 -20.18 12.88 6.70
C ARG A 366 -19.41 11.79 5.95
N GLY A 367 -19.82 10.53 6.05
CA GLY A 367 -19.24 9.42 5.29
C GLY A 367 -19.34 9.63 3.78
N ALA A 368 -20.55 9.91 3.29
CA ALA A 368 -20.79 10.20 1.87
C ALA A 368 -20.03 11.44 1.37
N GLN A 369 -19.94 12.49 2.20
CA GLN A 369 -19.13 13.68 1.88
C GLN A 369 -17.64 13.36 1.81
N LYS A 370 -17.10 12.57 2.74
CA LYS A 370 -15.69 12.13 2.72
C LYS A 370 -15.38 11.32 1.46
N LEU A 371 -16.24 10.38 1.07
CA LEU A 371 -16.10 9.57 -0.14
C LEU A 371 -16.17 10.43 -1.43
N THR A 372 -17.09 11.39 -1.47
CA THR A 372 -17.17 12.33 -2.59
C THR A 372 -15.91 13.18 -2.70
N ARG A 373 -15.43 13.70 -1.56
CA ARG A 373 -14.26 14.56 -1.49
C ARG A 373 -12.97 13.85 -1.88
N ILE A 374 -12.70 12.64 -1.39
CA ILE A 374 -11.50 11.89 -1.78
C ILE A 374 -11.48 11.62 -3.29
N ARG A 375 -12.63 11.26 -3.87
CA ARG A 375 -12.77 11.04 -5.32
C ARG A 375 -12.46 12.31 -6.12
N GLU A 376 -13.12 13.42 -5.76
CA GLU A 376 -12.93 14.72 -6.43
C GLU A 376 -11.50 15.24 -6.27
N ASN A 377 -10.95 15.19 -5.06
CA ASN A 377 -9.57 15.58 -4.77
C ASN A 377 -8.58 14.73 -5.57
N SER A 378 -8.79 13.43 -5.65
CA SER A 378 -7.88 12.51 -6.35
C SER A 378 -7.88 12.78 -7.86
N ASN A 379 -9.07 12.93 -8.46
CA ASN A 379 -9.19 13.21 -9.88
C ASN A 379 -8.66 14.60 -10.24
N PHE A 380 -8.95 15.61 -9.42
CA PHE A 380 -8.40 16.95 -9.60
C PHE A 380 -6.88 16.94 -9.55
N PHE A 381 -6.29 16.40 -8.47
CA PHE A 381 -4.85 16.45 -8.28
C PHE A 381 -4.10 15.69 -9.37
N ARG A 382 -4.61 14.50 -9.75
CA ARG A 382 -4.06 13.72 -10.88
C ARG A 382 -4.10 14.52 -12.18
N SER A 383 -5.25 15.09 -12.52
CA SER A 383 -5.43 15.90 -13.73
C SER A 383 -4.43 17.06 -13.76
N GLU A 384 -4.29 17.81 -12.67
CA GLU A 384 -3.37 18.95 -12.65
C GLU A 384 -1.91 18.53 -12.75
N LEU A 385 -1.48 17.45 -12.10
CA LEU A 385 -0.13 16.91 -12.28
C LEU A 385 0.13 16.51 -13.74
N GLN A 386 -0.82 15.84 -14.38
CA GLN A 386 -0.70 15.46 -15.80
C GLN A 386 -0.57 16.70 -16.70
N LYS A 387 -1.41 17.72 -16.49
CA LYS A 387 -1.33 19.01 -17.22
C LYS A 387 -0.01 19.74 -17.02
N MET A 388 0.61 19.57 -15.85
CA MET A 388 1.93 20.13 -15.54
C MET A 388 3.09 19.36 -16.18
N GLY A 389 2.82 18.27 -16.92
CA GLY A 389 3.82 17.49 -17.64
C GLY A 389 4.46 16.37 -16.83
N PHE A 390 3.93 16.04 -15.64
CA PHE A 390 4.40 14.87 -14.88
C PHE A 390 3.90 13.57 -15.49
N GLU A 391 4.71 12.52 -15.38
CA GLU A 391 4.23 11.15 -15.61
C GLU A 391 3.61 10.62 -14.32
N VAL A 392 2.27 10.51 -14.34
CA VAL A 392 1.46 10.07 -13.21
C VAL A 392 0.86 8.71 -13.53
N LEU A 393 1.11 7.73 -12.67
CA LEU A 393 0.51 6.39 -12.78
C LEU A 393 -0.84 6.32 -12.04
N GLY A 394 -1.58 5.25 -12.33
CA GLY A 394 -2.82 4.89 -11.67
C GLY A 394 -4.06 5.44 -12.35
N ASP A 395 -5.20 4.83 -12.05
CA ASP A 395 -6.48 5.11 -12.71
C ASP A 395 -7.25 6.23 -12.01
N ASN A 396 -8.24 6.79 -12.70
CA ASN A 396 -9.19 7.70 -12.08
C ASN A 396 -9.86 7.07 -10.84
N ASP A 397 -10.29 7.92 -9.92
CA ASP A 397 -10.85 7.61 -8.60
C ASP A 397 -9.88 6.94 -7.60
N SER A 398 -8.75 6.37 -8.05
CA SER A 398 -7.74 5.85 -7.13
C SER A 398 -7.12 6.99 -6.29
N PRO A 399 -7.01 6.84 -4.96
CA PRO A 399 -6.37 7.86 -4.12
C PRO A 399 -4.84 7.74 -4.09
N VAL A 400 -4.29 6.74 -4.78
CA VAL A 400 -2.85 6.54 -4.92
C VAL A 400 -2.46 6.97 -6.33
N MET A 401 -1.55 7.92 -6.44
CA MET A 401 -1.05 8.40 -7.73
C MET A 401 0.47 8.62 -7.67
N PRO A 402 1.26 7.65 -8.14
CA PRO A 402 2.70 7.80 -8.18
C PRO A 402 3.15 8.77 -9.26
N ILE A 403 4.09 9.66 -8.92
CA ILE A 403 4.83 10.49 -9.87
C ILE A 403 6.17 9.82 -10.16
N MET A 404 6.46 9.55 -11.44
CA MET A 404 7.68 8.85 -11.81
C MET A 404 8.93 9.72 -11.62
N LEU A 405 9.95 9.17 -10.95
CA LEU A 405 11.23 9.86 -10.71
C LEU A 405 12.35 9.26 -11.56
N TYR A 406 12.30 7.95 -11.80
CA TYR A 406 13.25 7.15 -12.59
C TYR A 406 14.68 7.17 -12.04
N ASN A 407 15.38 8.29 -12.23
CA ASN A 407 16.80 8.42 -11.95
C ASN A 407 17.06 8.43 -10.43
N PRO A 408 18.02 7.61 -9.92
CA PRO A 408 18.31 7.51 -8.50
C PRO A 408 18.73 8.83 -7.84
N ALA A 409 19.35 9.75 -8.57
CA ALA A 409 19.75 11.06 -8.04
C ALA A 409 18.54 11.99 -7.82
N LYS A 410 17.47 11.81 -8.60
CA LYS A 410 16.24 12.61 -8.50
C LYS A 410 15.40 12.23 -7.27
N ILE A 411 15.54 10.99 -6.77
CA ILE A 411 14.84 10.49 -5.58
C ILE A 411 15.07 11.38 -4.35
N PRO A 412 16.32 11.53 -3.84
CA PRO A 412 16.57 12.36 -2.68
C PRO A 412 16.36 13.85 -2.98
N ALA A 413 16.64 14.29 -4.21
CA ALA A 413 16.48 15.69 -4.60
C ALA A 413 15.02 16.12 -4.47
N PHE A 414 14.10 15.38 -5.11
CA PHE A 414 12.67 15.65 -5.05
C PHE A 414 12.15 15.59 -3.60
N SER A 415 12.46 14.49 -2.89
CA SER A 415 12.01 14.29 -1.50
C SER A 415 12.44 15.45 -0.59
N ARG A 416 13.73 15.82 -0.59
CA ARG A 416 14.27 16.85 0.30
C ARG A 416 13.81 18.26 -0.07
N GLU A 417 13.70 18.58 -1.37
CA GLU A 417 13.24 19.90 -1.82
C GLU A 417 11.76 20.15 -1.53
N CYS A 418 10.91 19.12 -1.63
CA CYS A 418 9.53 19.20 -1.16
C CYS A 418 9.48 19.43 0.36
N LEU A 419 10.31 18.72 1.14
CA LEU A 419 10.32 18.88 2.60
C LEU A 419 10.71 20.29 3.03
N LYS A 420 11.73 20.87 2.38
CA LYS A 420 12.16 22.26 2.65
C LYS A 420 11.03 23.28 2.44
N ARG A 421 10.06 22.94 1.60
CA ARG A 421 8.85 23.73 1.30
C ARG A 421 7.63 23.25 2.09
N ASN A 422 7.84 22.48 3.16
CA ASN A 422 6.81 21.93 4.04
C ASN A 422 5.81 21.01 3.34
N VAL A 423 6.25 20.25 2.32
CA VAL A 423 5.46 19.18 1.69
C VAL A 423 6.15 17.84 1.90
N ALA A 424 5.50 16.95 2.65
CA ALA A 424 6.00 15.63 2.97
C ALA A 424 5.49 14.59 1.96
N VAL A 425 6.42 14.06 1.16
CA VAL A 425 6.19 12.98 0.18
C VAL A 425 6.95 11.73 0.58
N VAL A 426 6.46 10.57 0.18
CA VAL A 426 7.15 9.29 0.34
C VAL A 426 7.70 8.86 -1.01
N THR A 427 9.02 8.67 -1.09
CA THR A 427 9.65 8.08 -2.27
C THR A 427 9.77 6.58 -2.13
N VAL A 428 9.58 5.87 -3.24
CA VAL A 428 9.65 4.41 -3.33
C VAL A 428 10.65 4.04 -4.42
N ALA A 429 11.54 3.10 -4.11
CA ALA A 429 12.55 2.56 -5.00
C ALA A 429 12.81 1.09 -4.67
N PHE A 430 13.80 0.47 -5.34
CA PHE A 430 14.22 -0.89 -5.05
C PHE A 430 14.50 -1.11 -3.54
N PRO A 431 14.07 -2.24 -2.95
CA PRO A 431 13.46 -3.42 -3.59
C PRO A 431 11.93 -3.35 -3.78
N ALA A 432 11.27 -2.27 -3.35
CA ALA A 432 9.80 -2.17 -3.45
C ALA A 432 9.32 -2.02 -4.89
N THR A 433 10.11 -1.38 -5.76
CA THR A 433 9.88 -1.30 -7.20
C THR A 433 11.16 -1.64 -7.97
N PRO A 434 11.08 -2.02 -9.26
CA PRO A 434 12.27 -2.21 -10.08
C PRO A 434 13.18 -0.98 -10.10
N LEU A 435 14.49 -1.17 -10.25
CA LEU A 435 15.50 -0.09 -10.21
C LEU A 435 15.18 1.07 -11.16
N LEU A 436 14.66 0.76 -12.35
CA LEU A 436 14.33 1.76 -13.37
C LEU A 436 12.97 2.42 -13.16
N LEU A 437 12.25 2.14 -12.07
CA LEU A 437 10.86 2.60 -11.87
C LEU A 437 10.67 3.24 -10.48
N ALA A 438 11.70 3.94 -10.00
CA ALA A 438 11.61 4.75 -8.80
C ALA A 438 10.59 5.89 -8.96
N ARG A 439 9.86 6.20 -7.90
CA ARG A 439 8.70 7.11 -7.93
C ARG A 439 8.47 7.79 -6.58
N ALA A 440 7.76 8.91 -6.57
CA ALA A 440 7.17 9.49 -5.37
C ALA A 440 5.70 9.05 -5.32
N ARG A 441 5.30 8.32 -4.28
CA ARG A 441 3.92 7.87 -4.14
C ARG A 441 3.11 8.92 -3.41
N ILE A 442 2.25 9.61 -4.16
CA ILE A 442 1.31 10.58 -3.61
C ILE A 442 0.03 9.86 -3.21
N CYS A 443 -0.44 10.13 -2.00
CA CYS A 443 -1.69 9.61 -1.45
C CYS A 443 -2.60 10.78 -1.05
N ILE A 444 -3.81 10.79 -1.62
CA ILE A 444 -4.81 11.83 -1.40
C ILE A 444 -5.80 11.40 -0.31
N SER A 445 -6.22 12.36 0.50
CA SER A 445 -7.17 12.18 1.59
C SER A 445 -8.40 13.06 1.41
N ALA A 446 -9.52 12.62 1.97
CA ALA A 446 -10.69 13.46 2.21
C ALA A 446 -10.41 14.60 3.20
N SER A 447 -9.36 14.52 4.01
CA SER A 447 -8.95 15.59 4.92
C SER A 447 -8.25 16.75 4.22
N HIS A 448 -7.75 16.59 2.99
CA HIS A 448 -7.12 17.69 2.26
C HIS A 448 -8.16 18.71 1.81
N THR A 449 -7.91 19.98 2.10
CA THR A 449 -8.70 21.07 1.52
C THR A 449 -8.26 21.37 0.10
N ARG A 450 -9.03 22.18 -0.64
CA ARG A 450 -8.64 22.57 -1.99
C ARG A 450 -7.37 23.42 -1.98
N GLU A 451 -7.21 24.27 -0.97
CA GLU A 451 -6.05 25.13 -0.76
C GLU A 451 -4.79 24.30 -0.45
N ASP A 452 -4.92 23.25 0.36
CA ASP A 452 -3.83 22.29 0.61
C ASP A 452 -3.31 21.68 -0.70
N LEU A 453 -4.23 21.22 -1.55
CA LEU A 453 -3.89 20.61 -2.83
C LEU A 453 -3.28 21.60 -3.82
N LEU A 454 -3.78 22.84 -3.88
CA LEU A 454 -3.19 23.88 -4.71
C LEU A 454 -1.76 24.22 -4.27
N LYS A 455 -1.53 24.34 -2.95
CA LYS A 455 -0.18 24.55 -2.40
C LYS A 455 0.76 23.38 -2.70
N ALA A 456 0.27 22.15 -2.59
CA ALA A 456 1.03 20.97 -2.97
C ALA A 456 1.42 20.99 -4.46
N LEU A 457 0.48 21.31 -5.35
CA LEU A 457 0.71 21.39 -6.79
C LEU A 457 1.75 22.45 -7.16
N GLU A 458 1.67 23.62 -6.53
CA GLU A 458 2.66 24.70 -6.69
C GLU A 458 4.07 24.22 -6.33
N VAL A 459 4.24 23.69 -5.12
CA VAL A 459 5.53 23.18 -4.63
C VAL A 459 6.04 22.03 -5.50
N ILE A 460 5.18 21.07 -5.85
CA ILE A 460 5.57 19.93 -6.69
C ILE A 460 5.97 20.39 -8.07
N SER A 461 5.26 21.36 -8.66
CA SER A 461 5.60 21.95 -9.96
C SER A 461 6.99 22.58 -9.93
N GLU A 462 7.27 23.47 -8.98
CA GLU A 462 8.58 24.14 -8.83
C GLU A 462 9.72 23.13 -8.64
N VAL A 463 9.54 22.17 -7.74
CA VAL A 463 10.55 21.12 -7.49
C VAL A 463 10.68 20.20 -8.70
N GLY A 464 9.59 19.98 -9.42
CA GLY A 464 9.55 19.21 -10.66
C GLY A 464 10.40 19.82 -11.77
N ASP A 465 10.36 21.15 -11.91
CA ASP A 465 11.24 21.91 -12.81
C ASP A 465 12.69 21.83 -12.34
N LEU A 466 12.94 22.08 -11.05
CA LEU A 466 14.28 22.06 -10.45
C LEU A 466 15.00 20.72 -10.63
N VAL A 467 14.28 19.60 -10.48
CA VAL A 467 14.83 18.24 -10.56
C VAL A 467 14.68 17.63 -11.97
N GLY A 468 13.92 18.29 -12.86
CA GLY A 468 13.70 17.87 -14.24
C GLY A 468 12.89 16.58 -14.35
N ILE A 469 11.75 16.48 -13.67
CA ILE A 469 10.85 15.30 -13.71
C ILE A 469 9.51 15.55 -14.42
N LYS A 470 9.40 16.65 -15.15
CA LYS A 470 8.30 16.90 -16.09
C LYS A 470 8.71 16.36 -17.46
N TYR A 471 8.23 15.18 -17.80
CA TYR A 471 8.63 14.43 -19.00
C TYR A 471 7.79 14.75 -20.24
N PHE A 472 6.63 15.40 -20.05
CA PHE A 472 5.70 15.73 -21.12
C PHE A 472 5.52 17.24 -21.26
N PRO A 473 5.14 17.74 -22.44
CA PRO A 473 4.77 19.14 -22.62
C PRO A 473 3.62 19.53 -21.69
N ALA A 474 3.78 20.64 -20.97
CA ALA A 474 2.69 21.18 -20.16
C ALA A 474 1.58 21.71 -21.05
N GLU A 475 0.32 21.55 -20.62
CA GLU A 475 -0.80 22.21 -21.29
C GLU A 475 -0.68 23.74 -21.12
N PRO A 476 -0.97 24.53 -22.16
CA PRO A 476 -0.96 25.98 -22.03
C PRO A 476 -1.97 26.39 -20.95
N LYS A 477 -1.53 27.17 -19.97
CA LYS A 477 -2.44 27.78 -19.00
C LYS A 477 -3.49 28.55 -19.79
N LYS A 478 -4.76 28.16 -19.69
CA LYS A 478 -5.86 29.02 -20.15
C LYS A 478 -5.69 30.35 -19.43
N GLN A 479 -5.36 31.41 -20.16
CA GLN A 479 -5.45 32.75 -19.62
C GLN A 479 -6.88 32.93 -19.16
N ASP A 480 -7.07 33.05 -17.85
CA ASP A 480 -8.34 33.44 -17.27
C ASP A 480 -8.53 34.91 -17.68
N ASP A 481 -9.17 35.09 -18.83
CA ASP A 481 -9.43 36.40 -19.40
C ASP A 481 -10.46 37.05 -18.47
N GLY A 482 -9.98 37.90 -17.56
CA GLY A 482 -10.70 38.52 -16.45
C GLY A 482 -11.86 39.41 -16.90
N ARG A 483 -12.90 38.81 -17.47
CA ARG A 483 -14.19 39.41 -17.78
C ARG A 483 -15.24 38.72 -16.93
N VAL A 484 -15.28 39.14 -15.67
CA VAL A 484 -16.52 39.14 -14.91
C VAL A 484 -17.51 39.98 -15.72
N LYS A 485 -18.42 39.33 -16.45
CA LYS A 485 -19.63 40.00 -16.94
C LYS A 485 -20.53 40.22 -15.73
N LEU A 486 -20.54 41.45 -15.24
CA LEU A 486 -21.66 42.02 -14.49
C LEU A 486 -22.82 42.21 -15.47
N GLU A 487 -23.84 41.36 -15.38
CA GLU A 487 -25.25 41.70 -15.64
C GLU A 487 -26.13 40.98 -14.61
#